data_AF-A0A2S1RCU8-F1
#
_entry.id   AF-A0A2S1RCU8-F1
#
_cell.length_a   1.000
_cell.length_b   1.000
_cell.length_c   1.000
_cell.angle_alpha   90.00
_cell.angle_beta   90.00
_cell.angle_gamma   90.00
#
_symmetry.space_group_name_H-M   'P 1'
#
loop_
_entity.id
_entity.type
_entity.pdbx_description
1 polymer ?
#
loop_
_entity_poly.entity_id
_entity_poly.type
_entity_poly.pdbx_seq_one_letter_code
_entity_poly.pdbx_strand_id
1 'polypeptide(L)' 'MRRGGHEPVAVVSCTFGIPAREVVETLQDVKTAVMVTVAGVRDARLAVEAGVDWLSLQSAEAGGHRLTTTVGELADRVGS' A
#
# COMPACT_ATOMS: atom_id res chain seq x y z
N MET A 1 -31.15 -11.64 1.03
CA MET A 1 -31.06 -10.89 -0.24
C MET A 1 -29.59 -10.78 -0.63
N ARG A 2 -29.08 -11.64 -1.51
CA ARG A 2 -27.70 -11.52 -2.04
C ARG A 2 -27.74 -10.60 -3.26
N ARG A 3 -27.04 -9.45 -3.22
CA ARG A 3 -26.80 -8.63 -4.42
C ARG A 3 -25.93 -9.44 -5.39
N GLY A 4 -26.16 -9.28 -6.69
CA GLY A 4 -25.68 -10.18 -7.75
C GLY A 4 -24.16 -10.40 -7.80
N GLY A 5 -23.79 -11.66 -8.04
CA GLY A 5 -22.80 -12.15 -9.01
C GLY A 5 -21.44 -11.47 -9.21
N HIS A 6 -20.86 -10.80 -8.21
CA HIS A 6 -19.48 -10.33 -8.34
C HIS A 6 -18.53 -11.24 -7.57
N GLU A 7 -17.69 -11.97 -8.29
CA GLU A 7 -16.53 -12.65 -7.71
C GLU A 7 -15.54 -11.57 -7.25
N PRO A 8 -15.13 -11.55 -5.97
CA PRO A 8 -14.13 -10.61 -5.47
C PRO A 8 -12.81 -10.79 -6.21
N VAL A 9 -12.11 -9.70 -6.49
CA VAL A 9 -10.77 -9.77 -7.07
C VAL A 9 -9.79 -10.33 -6.04
N ALA A 10 -8.78 -11.08 -6.49
CA ALA A 10 -7.83 -11.71 -5.59
C ALA A 10 -6.96 -10.68 -4.81
N VAL A 11 -6.58 -9.58 -5.46
CA VAL A 11 -5.69 -8.56 -4.89
C VAL A 11 -6.13 -7.17 -5.29
N VAL A 12 -6.10 -6.24 -4.35
CA VAL A 12 -6.16 -4.79 -4.58
C VAL A 12 -4.83 -4.18 -4.20
N SER A 13 -4.28 -3.36 -5.10
CA SER A 13 -3.06 -2.60 -4.85
C SER A 13 -3.34 -1.10 -4.74
N CYS A 14 -2.75 -0.45 -3.74
CA CYS A 14 -2.81 1.00 -3.57
C CYS A 14 -1.42 1.61 -3.76
N THR A 15 -1.32 2.54 -4.69
CA THR A 15 -0.02 3.16 -5.03
C THR A 15 0.20 4.50 -4.33
N PHE A 16 -0.86 5.25 -4.07
CA PHE A 16 -0.80 6.59 -3.49
C PHE A 16 -1.46 6.64 -2.12
N GLY A 17 -0.67 6.32 -1.10
CA GLY A 17 -1.11 6.34 0.28
C GLY A 17 -1.55 4.97 0.80
N ILE A 18 -1.78 4.94 2.10
CA ILE A 18 -2.12 3.74 2.86
C ILE A 18 -3.61 3.82 3.19
N PRO A 19 -4.43 2.83 2.78
CA PRO A 19 -5.84 2.81 3.13
C PRO A 19 -6.01 2.72 4.65
N ALA A 20 -7.11 3.28 5.15
CA ALA A 20 -7.48 3.12 6.56
C ALA A 20 -7.69 1.63 6.89
N ARG A 21 -7.42 1.25 8.14
CA ARG A 21 -7.54 -0.14 8.62
C ARG A 21 -8.90 -0.76 8.31
N GLU A 22 -9.97 0.01 8.47
CA GLU A 22 -11.34 -0.46 8.26
C GLU A 22 -11.59 -0.84 6.78
N VAL A 23 -10.92 -0.15 5.86
CA VAL A 23 -10.96 -0.46 4.42
C VAL A 23 -10.21 -1.76 4.14
N VAL A 24 -9.06 -1.95 4.76
CA VAL A 24 -8.27 -3.18 4.64
C VAL A 24 -9.07 -4.38 5.14
N GLU A 25 -9.67 -4.27 6.32
CA GLU A 25 -10.50 -5.32 6.93
C GLU A 25 -11.71 -5.66 6.03
N THR A 26 -12.39 -4.64 5.49
CA THR A 26 -13.54 -4.85 4.58
C THR A 26 -13.14 -5.62 3.30
N LEU A 27 -11.95 -5.38 2.75
CA LEU A 27 -11.45 -6.11 1.58
C LEU A 27 -11.06 -7.54 1.94
N GLN A 28 -10.41 -7.74 3.09
CA GLN A 28 -10.00 -9.06 3.57
C GLN A 28 -11.21 -9.94 3.93
N ASP A 29 -12.30 -9.36 4.43
CA ASP A 29 -13.56 -10.05 4.73
C ASP A 29 -14.18 -10.71 3.48
N VAL A 30 -14.01 -10.07 2.32
CA VAL A 30 -14.43 -10.63 1.02
C VAL A 30 -13.34 -11.44 0.32
N LYS A 31 -12.25 -11.77 1.04
CA LYS A 31 -11.10 -12.56 0.55
C LYS A 31 -10.28 -11.89 -0.56
N THR A 32 -10.27 -10.56 -0.56
CA THR A 32 -9.35 -9.75 -1.37
C THR A 32 -8.14 -9.37 -0.53
N ALA A 33 -6.93 -9.76 -0.96
CA ALA A 33 -5.70 -9.33 -0.33
C ALA A 33 -5.38 -7.87 -0.66
N VAL A 34 -4.74 -7.15 0.26
CA VAL A 34 -4.37 -5.74 0.10
C VAL A 34 -2.86 -5.59 0.03
N MET A 35 -2.39 -4.95 -1.05
CA MET A 35 -1.00 -4.56 -1.23
C MET A 35 -0.87 -3.04 -1.25
N VAL A 36 0.17 -2.49 -0.61
CA VAL A 36 0.47 -1.06 -0.70
C VAL A 36 1.88 -0.82 -1.22
N THR A 37 2.00 0.13 -2.14
CA THR A 37 3.29 0.67 -2.57
C THR A 37 3.79 1.68 -1.56
N VAL A 38 4.99 1.47 -1.04
CA VAL A 38 5.63 2.33 -0.03
C VAL A 38 6.98 2.83 -0.53
N ALA A 39 7.31 4.08 -0.21
CA ALA A 39 8.53 4.75 -0.69
C ALA A 39 9.70 4.67 0.29
N GLY A 40 9.51 4.07 1.48
CA GLY A 40 10.53 3.96 2.50
C GLY A 40 10.03 3.28 3.78
N VAL A 41 10.93 3.18 4.77
CA VAL A 41 10.70 2.43 6.02
C VAL A 41 9.56 3.02 6.84
N ARG A 42 9.41 4.34 6.89
CA ARG A 42 8.31 5.00 7.61
C ARG A 42 6.95 4.57 7.06
N ASP A 43 6.77 4.66 5.75
CA ASP A 43 5.52 4.30 5.08
C ASP A 43 5.26 2.79 5.18
N ALA A 44 6.32 1.98 5.11
CA ALA A 44 6.23 0.53 5.34
C ALA A 44 5.68 0.19 6.73
N ARG A 45 6.13 0.90 7.79
CA ARG A 45 5.61 0.70 9.16
C ARG A 45 4.14 1.07 9.26
N LEU A 46 3.76 2.23 8.71
CA LEU A 46 2.37 2.68 8.69
C LEU A 46 1.47 1.70 7.92
N ALA A 47 1.96 1.11 6.83
CA ALA A 47 1.22 0.13 6.06
C ALA A 47 1.02 -1.19 6.84
N VAL A 48 2.04 -1.64 7.57
CA VAL A 48 1.93 -2.79 8.49
C VAL A 48 0.93 -2.49 9.62
N GLU A 49 0.99 -1.29 10.20
CA GLU A 49 0.03 -0.83 11.20
C GLU A 49 -1.40 -0.73 10.66
N ALA A 50 -1.59 -0.50 9.36
CA ALA A 50 -2.89 -0.54 8.71
C ALA A 50 -3.38 -1.98 8.44
N GLY A 51 -2.52 -2.99 8.61
CA GLY A 51 -2.89 -4.41 8.47
C GLY A 51 -2.88 -4.94 7.05
N VAL A 52 -2.17 -4.28 6.12
CA VAL A 52 -2.06 -4.74 4.73
C VAL A 52 -1.36 -6.09 4.67
N ASP A 53 -1.72 -6.91 3.69
CA ASP A 53 -1.10 -8.21 3.53
C ASP A 53 0.34 -8.02 3.05
N TRP A 54 0.54 -7.26 1.96
CA TRP A 54 1.83 -7.20 1.25
C TRP A 54 2.31 -5.75 1.03
N LEU A 55 3.63 -5.58 0.94
CA LEU A 55 4.27 -4.30 0.64
C LEU A 55 5.01 -4.36 -0.70
N SER A 56 4.83 -3.33 -1.53
CA SER A 56 5.63 -3.11 -2.73
C SER A 56 6.59 -1.94 -2.49
N LEU A 57 7.89 -2.20 -2.46
CA LEU A 57 8.89 -1.15 -2.22
C LEU A 57 9.28 -0.47 -3.54
N GLN A 58 9.03 0.83 -3.65
CA GLN A 58 9.63 1.68 -4.68
C GLN A 58 10.92 2.29 -4.09
N SER A 59 12.00 1.51 -4.01
CA SER A 59 13.30 2.06 -3.56
C SER A 59 13.78 3.17 -4.50
N ALA A 60 14.45 4.18 -3.95
CA ALA A 60 15.07 5.25 -4.72
C ALA A 60 16.09 4.73 -5.75
N GLU A 61 16.70 3.56 -5.51
CA GLU A 61 17.63 2.88 -6.42
C GLU A 61 16.97 2.07 -7.55
N ALA A 62 15.64 1.88 -7.54
CA ALA A 62 14.92 1.32 -8.69
C ALA A 62 14.78 2.43 -9.76
N GLY A 63 15.78 2.54 -10.63
CA GLY A 63 15.89 3.61 -11.61
C GLY A 63 14.62 3.82 -12.45
N GLY A 64 14.02 5.02 -12.32
CA GLY A 64 13.20 5.61 -13.39
C GLY A 64 11.69 5.66 -13.19
N HIS A 65 11.17 6.21 -12.08
CA HIS A 65 10.06 7.19 -12.01
C HIS A 65 9.58 7.30 -10.56
N ARG A 66 9.88 8.43 -9.91
CA ARG A 66 9.56 8.67 -8.50
C ARG A 66 8.13 9.21 -8.40
N LEU A 67 7.23 8.43 -7.82
CA LEU A 67 5.86 8.86 -7.48
C LEU A 67 5.83 9.22 -5.99
N THR A 68 5.88 10.53 -5.70
CA THR A 68 5.87 11.06 -4.33
C THR A 68 4.43 11.35 -3.90
N THR A 69 4.01 10.86 -2.74
CA THR A 69 2.66 11.07 -2.17
C THR A 69 2.52 12.38 -1.38
N THR A 70 3.61 13.14 -1.25
CA THR A 70 3.67 14.40 -0.49
C THR A 70 4.49 15.43 -1.26
N VAL A 71 4.03 16.67 -1.36
CA VAL A 71 4.85 17.78 -1.87
C VAL A 71 5.86 18.18 -0.79
N GLY A 72 7.14 17.87 -1.02
CA GLY A 72 8.24 18.53 -0.32
C GLY A 72 9.01 17.72 0.73
N GLU A 73 9.30 16.44 0.52
CA GLU A 73 10.25 15.72 1.40
C GLU A 73 11.51 15.26 0.63
N LEU A 74 12.67 15.68 1.16
CA LEU A 74 13.99 15.22 0.73
C LEU A 74 14.24 13.82 1.28
N ALA A 75 14.78 12.95 0.43
CA ALA A 75 15.09 11.57 0.76
C ALA A 75 15.96 11.48 2.03
N ASP A 76 15.60 10.56 2.92
CA ASP A 76 16.50 10.12 3.98
C ASP A 76 17.79 9.62 3.31
N ARG A 77 18.90 10.26 3.67
CA ARG A 77 20.23 9.75 3.31
C ARG A 77 20.42 8.44 4.05
N VAL A 78 20.60 7.35 3.29
CA VAL A 78 21.16 6.12 3.84
C VAL A 78 22.54 6.46 4.38
N GLY A 79 22.66 6.44 5.71
CA GLY A 79 23.87 6.80 6.44
C GLY A 79 24.84 5.63 6.54
N SER A 80 26.08 5.96 6.17
CA SER A 80 27.42 5.38 6.42
C SER A 80 27.67 3.88 6.24
#